data_AF-A0A914PLY1-F1
#
_entry.id   AF-A0A914PLY1-F1
#
_cell.length_a   1.000
_cell.length_b   1.000
_cell.length_c   1.000
_cell.angle_alpha   90.00
_cell.angle_beta   90.00
_cell.angle_gamma   90.00
#
_symmetry.space_group_name_H-M   'P 1'
#
loop_
_entity.id
_entity.type
_entity.pdbx_description
1 polymer ?
#
loop_
_entity_poly.entity_id
_entity_poly.type
_entity_poly.pdbx_seq_one_letter_code
_entity_poly.pdbx_strand_id
1 'polypeptide(L)'
;MNAITNKDVHFKPIEDEQLLNVMQECLQRVDRKRPTVTQLLEHPYLKPNNTNVSLSNTNSGISCFASSKTINEDSEWIGKIVEEARNNTPRTAAKKICSMFNQPVDLS
;
A
#
# COMPACT_ATOMS: atom_id res chain seq x y z
N MET A 1 -8.62 13.20 30.48
CA MET A 1 -9.36 11.94 30.25
C MET A 1 -8.72 11.25 29.04
N ASN A 2 -8.17 10.05 29.19
CA ASN A 2 -7.59 9.31 28.07
C ASN A 2 -8.42 8.04 27.83
N ALA A 3 -9.14 7.99 26.71
CA ALA A 3 -10.02 6.87 26.35
C ALA A 3 -9.24 5.56 26.09
N ILE A 4 -7.97 5.68 25.69
CA ILE A 4 -7.09 4.58 25.30
C ILE A 4 -6.61 3.77 26.52
N THR A 5 -6.51 4.42 27.68
CA THR A 5 -5.79 3.84 28.82
C THR A 5 -6.66 3.01 29.74
N ASN A 6 -8.00 3.03 29.64
CA ASN A 6 -8.85 2.45 30.69
C ASN A 6 -10.11 1.72 30.21
N LYS A 7 -10.33 1.54 28.91
CA LYS A 7 -11.51 0.85 28.37
C LYS A 7 -11.10 -0.38 27.58
N ASP A 8 -11.85 -1.45 27.77
CA ASP A 8 -11.72 -2.64 26.94
C ASP A 8 -12.21 -2.34 25.52
N VAL A 9 -11.56 -2.96 24.53
CA VAL A 9 -11.91 -2.79 23.12
C VAL A 9 -13.06 -3.74 22.79
N HIS A 10 -14.22 -3.18 22.47
CA HIS A 10 -15.37 -3.96 22.00
C HIS A 10 -15.44 -3.91 20.48
N PHE A 11 -15.28 -5.07 19.85
CA PHE A 11 -15.48 -5.22 18.42
C PHE A 11 -16.97 -5.48 18.14
N LYS A 12 -17.49 -4.86 17.08
CA LYS A 12 -18.76 -5.28 16.49
C LYS A 12 -18.59 -6.68 15.88
N PRO A 13 -19.67 -7.39 15.56
CA PRO A 13 -19.57 -8.62 14.77
C PRO A 13 -18.84 -8.33 13.45
N ILE A 14 -17.74 -9.04 13.21
CA ILE A 14 -16.94 -9.00 11.98
C ILE A 14 -17.02 -10.39 11.38
N GLU A 15 -17.35 -10.49 10.09
CA GLU A 15 -17.47 -11.78 9.38
C GLU A 15 -16.10 -12.42 9.13
N ASP A 16 -15.08 -11.59 8.88
CA ASP A 16 -13.70 -12.03 8.70
C ASP A 16 -13.03 -12.31 10.05
N GLU A 17 -12.98 -13.60 10.40
CA GLU A 17 -12.33 -14.09 11.62
C GLU A 17 -10.83 -13.80 11.67
N GLN A 18 -10.16 -13.77 10.51
CA GLN A 18 -8.73 -13.50 10.40
C GLN A 18 -8.44 -12.03 10.71
N LEU A 19 -9.27 -11.12 10.19
CA LEU A 19 -9.20 -9.70 10.51
C LEU A 19 -9.44 -9.46 12.00
N LEU A 20 -10.50 -10.07 12.55
CA LEU A 20 -10.84 -9.93 13.97
C LEU A 20 -9.69 -10.41 14.86
N ASN A 21 -9.05 -11.53 14.50
CA ASN A 21 -7.93 -12.09 15.23
C ASN A 21 -6.73 -11.13 15.26
N VAL A 22 -6.29 -10.61 14.10
CA VAL A 22 -5.21 -9.60 14.05
C VAL A 22 -5.53 -8.39 14.91
N MET A 23 -6.77 -7.87 14.81
CA MET A 23 -7.18 -6.68 15.55
C MET A 23 -7.12 -6.91 17.06
N GLN A 24 -7.51 -8.09 17.53
CA GLN A 24 -7.43 -8.47 18.94
C GLN A 24 -5.98 -8.57 19.43
N GLU A 25 -5.09 -9.17 18.65
CA GLU A 25 -3.67 -9.30 18.99
C GLU A 25 -2.97 -7.93 19.03
N CYS A 26 -3.24 -7.06 18.04
CA CYS A 26 -2.63 -5.74 17.94
C CYS A 26 -3.13 -4.77 19.01
N LEU A 27 -4.43 -4.79 19.32
CA LEU A 27 -5.05 -3.86 20.29
C LEU A 27 -4.98 -4.36 21.74
N GLN A 28 -4.11 -5.35 22.00
CA GLN A 28 -3.85 -5.83 23.34
C GLN A 28 -3.22 -4.74 24.21
N ARG A 29 -3.74 -4.59 25.44
CA ARG A 29 -3.31 -3.55 26.37
C ARG A 29 -1.93 -3.80 26.96
N VAL A 30 -1.56 -5.07 27.12
CA VAL A 30 -0.25 -5.46 27.61
C VAL A 30 0.72 -5.44 26.43
N ASP A 31 1.62 -4.45 26.41
CA ASP A 31 2.55 -4.25 25.29
C ASP A 31 3.39 -5.49 24.98
N ARG A 32 3.80 -6.24 26.01
CA ARG A 32 4.59 -7.48 25.85
C ARG A 32 3.84 -8.64 25.21
N LYS A 33 2.51 -8.54 25.13
CA LYS A 33 1.66 -9.53 24.46
C LYS A 33 1.31 -9.14 23.02
N ARG A 34 1.64 -7.91 22.60
CA ARG A 34 1.42 -7.46 21.23
C ARG A 34 2.41 -8.19 20.30
N PRO A 35 1.97 -8.66 19.13
CA PRO A 35 2.88 -9.27 18.16
C PRO A 35 3.92 -8.25 17.70
N THR A 36 5.15 -8.74 17.48
CA THR A 36 6.19 -7.98 16.78
C THR A 36 5.83 -7.81 15.30
N VAL A 37 6.52 -6.91 14.62
CA VAL A 37 6.31 -6.69 13.17
C VAL A 37 6.52 -7.99 12.38
N THR A 38 7.56 -8.77 12.70
CA THR A 38 7.84 -10.04 12.02
C THR A 38 6.72 -11.06 12.23
N GLN A 39 6.23 -11.19 13.46
CA GLN A 39 5.11 -12.08 13.77
C GLN A 39 3.81 -11.63 13.08
N LEU A 40 3.57 -10.32 13.01
CA LEU A 40 2.40 -9.77 12.35
C LEU A 40 2.43 -10.05 10.84
N LEU A 41 3.59 -9.88 10.18
CA LEU A 41 3.76 -10.21 8.75
C LEU A 41 3.55 -11.69 8.44
N GLU A 42 3.71 -12.57 9.44
CA GLU A 42 3.43 -13.99 9.30
C GLU A 42 1.94 -14.34 9.45
N HIS A 43 1.11 -13.40 9.91
CA HIS A 43 -0.30 -13.64 10.18
C HIS A 43 -1.09 -13.90 8.89
N PRO A 44 -1.97 -14.93 8.84
CA PRO A 44 -2.64 -15.33 7.61
C PRO A 44 -3.60 -14.28 7.00
N TYR A 45 -4.11 -13.33 7.79
CA TYR A 45 -4.80 -12.13 7.28
C TYR A 45 -3.95 -11.25 6.35
N LEU A 46 -2.64 -11.11 6.63
CA LEU A 46 -1.73 -10.28 5.83
C LEU A 46 -1.01 -11.07 4.75
N LYS A 47 -1.06 -12.40 4.84
CA LYS A 47 -0.60 -13.27 3.75
C LYS A 47 -1.69 -13.29 2.69
N PRO A 48 -1.36 -12.95 1.43
CA PRO A 48 -2.30 -13.15 0.35
C PRO A 48 -2.50 -14.67 0.18
N ASN A 49 -3.55 -15.19 0.79
CA ASN A 49 -4.15 -16.43 0.31
C ASN A 49 -4.61 -16.10 -1.11
N ASN A 50 -4.23 -16.91 -2.10
CA ASN A 50 -4.64 -16.80 -3.51
C ASN A 50 -6.16 -17.04 -3.67
N THR A 51 -6.99 -16.28 -2.97
CA THR A 51 -8.44 -16.33 -3.00
C THR A 51 -8.92 -14.96 -3.40
N ASN A 52 -8.96 -14.73 -4.72
CA ASN A 52 -9.80 -13.81 -5.48
C ASN A 52 -10.52 -12.70 -4.67
N VAL A 53 -9.77 -11.81 -4.04
CA VAL A 53 -10.26 -10.47 -3.77
C VAL A 53 -9.82 -9.66 -4.97
N SER A 54 -10.74 -9.48 -5.93
CA SER A 54 -10.60 -8.42 -6.92
C SER A 54 -10.40 -7.12 -6.14
N LEU A 55 -9.17 -6.62 -6.13
CA LEU A 55 -8.88 -5.22 -5.83
C LEU A 55 -9.64 -4.41 -6.88
N SER A 56 -10.89 -4.06 -6.59
CA SER A 56 -11.57 -2.98 -7.26
C SER A 56 -10.86 -1.69 -6.83
N ASN A 57 -9.83 -1.37 -7.58
CA ASN A 57 -9.22 -0.06 -7.80
C ASN A 57 -9.84 1.09 -6.99
N THR A 58 -9.39 1.26 -5.74
CA THR A 58 -9.53 2.55 -5.05
C THR A 58 -8.16 3.22 -5.04
N ASN A 59 -8.00 4.20 -5.93
CA ASN A 59 -6.91 5.16 -5.88
C ASN A 59 -6.84 5.80 -4.49
N SER A 60 -5.92 5.35 -3.63
CA SER A 60 -5.50 6.11 -2.45
C SER A 60 -4.18 5.59 -1.89
N GLY A 61 -3.17 6.47 -1.92
CA GLY A 61 -2.11 6.47 -0.91
C GLY A 61 -1.00 5.41 -1.05
N ILE A 62 0.04 5.77 -1.80
CA ILE A 62 1.46 5.56 -1.45
C ILE A 62 1.74 4.32 -0.57
N SER A 63 2.04 3.18 -1.20
CA SER A 63 2.91 2.18 -0.58
C SER A 63 4.35 2.50 -0.96
N CYS A 64 5.01 3.34 -0.15
CA CYS A 64 6.45 3.57 -0.24
C CYS A 64 7.28 2.39 0.30
N PHE A 65 6.64 1.25 0.59
CA PHE A 65 7.35 -0.02 0.74
C PHE A 65 7.65 -0.58 -0.65
N ALA A 66 8.50 0.14 -1.39
CA ALA A 66 8.98 -0.32 -2.68
C ALA A 66 9.83 -1.56 -2.43
N SER A 67 9.24 -2.73 -2.63
CA SER A 67 9.99 -3.92 -2.98
C SER A 67 10.73 -3.56 -4.27
N SER A 68 12.04 -3.31 -4.18
CA SER A 68 12.90 -2.93 -5.30
C SER A 68 12.87 -4.02 -6.36
N LYS A 69 11.89 -3.95 -7.26
CA LYS A 69 11.89 -4.71 -8.50
C LYS A 69 12.86 -3.99 -9.41
N THR A 70 13.97 -4.64 -9.75
CA THR A 70 14.92 -4.16 -10.75
C THR A 70 14.14 -3.85 -12.03
N ILE A 71 14.01 -2.57 -12.33
CA ILE A 71 13.46 -2.10 -13.60
C ILE A 71 14.58 -2.32 -14.61
N ASN A 72 14.33 -3.12 -15.65
CA ASN A 72 15.31 -3.39 -16.71
C ASN A 72 15.85 -2.06 -17.25
N GLU A 73 17.16 -1.83 -17.09
CA GLU A 73 17.84 -0.56 -17.39
C GLU A 73 17.74 -0.15 -18.87
N ASP A 74 17.42 -1.10 -19.76
CA ASP A 74 17.33 -0.89 -21.22
C ASP A 74 15.98 -0.31 -21.68
N SER A 75 15.10 0.05 -20.75
CA SER A 75 13.81 0.63 -21.09
C SER A 75 13.97 2.09 -21.54
N GLU A 76 14.01 2.35 -22.85
CA GLU A 76 14.16 3.70 -23.43
C GLU A 76 13.20 4.75 -22.84
N TRP A 77 12.01 4.34 -22.41
CA TRP A 77 11.02 5.22 -21.79
C TRP A 77 11.43 5.69 -20.38
N ILE A 78 12.20 4.89 -19.62
CA ILE A 78 12.74 5.27 -18.31
C ILE A 78 13.73 6.42 -18.47
N GLY A 79 14.60 6.35 -19.49
CA GLY A 79 15.54 7.42 -19.80
C GLY A 79 14.83 8.77 -20.03
N LYS A 80 13.71 8.76 -20.76
CA LYS A 80 12.89 9.97 -20.99
C LYS A 80 12.29 10.53 -19.71
N ILE A 81 11.85 9.68 -18.78
CA ILE A 81 11.30 10.11 -17.49
C ILE A 81 12.39 10.74 -16.62
N VAL A 82 13.55 10.11 -16.54
CA VAL A 82 14.68 10.61 -15.75
C VAL A 82 15.14 11.97 -16.27
N GLU A 83 15.24 12.11 -17.58
CA GLU A 83 15.64 13.38 -18.21
C GLU A 83 14.60 14.48 -17.98
N GLU A 84 13.31 14.16 -18.10
CA GLU A 84 12.23 15.10 -17.83
C GLU A 84 12.20 15.54 -16.36
N ALA A 85 12.48 14.63 -15.43
CA ALA A 85 12.57 14.93 -14.00
C ALA A 85 13.77 15.81 -13.63
N ARG A 86 14.90 15.67 -14.34
CA ARG A 86 16.12 16.46 -14.10
C ARG A 86 16.01 17.89 -14.64
N ASN A 87 15.37 18.05 -15.79
CA ASN A 87 15.41 19.32 -16.53
C ASN A 87 14.21 20.25 -16.26
N ASN A 88 13.24 19.82 -15.44
CA ASN A 88 12.01 20.58 -15.23
C ASN A 88 11.66 20.70 -13.75
N THR A 89 10.86 21.72 -13.41
CA THR A 89 10.32 21.84 -12.05
C THR A 89 9.43 20.65 -11.73
N PRO A 90 9.30 20.24 -10.45
CA PRO A 90 8.55 19.04 -10.06
C PRO A 90 7.12 19.02 -10.63
N ARG A 91 6.46 20.18 -10.66
CA ARG A 91 5.10 20.33 -11.21
C ARG A 91 5.06 20.16 -12.73
N THR A 92 6.05 20.66 -13.46
CA THR A 92 6.13 20.55 -14.92
C THR A 92 6.51 19.14 -15.33
N ALA A 93 7.53 18.55 -14.67
CA ALA A 93 7.94 17.16 -14.91
C ALA A 93 6.77 16.20 -14.68
N ALA A 94 6.06 16.31 -13.56
CA ALA A 94 4.91 15.46 -13.25
C ALA A 94 3.80 15.55 -14.32
N LYS A 95 3.49 16.77 -14.80
CA LYS A 95 2.50 16.97 -15.88
C LYS A 95 2.92 16.30 -17.17
N LYS A 96 4.18 16.46 -17.57
CA LYS A 96 4.69 15.91 -18.82
C LYS A 96 4.81 14.39 -18.75
N ILE A 97 5.34 13.83 -17.66
CA ILE A 97 5.36 12.38 -17.43
C ILE A 97 3.94 11.82 -17.53
N CYS A 98 2.96 12.45 -16.88
CA CYS A 98 1.56 12.04 -16.94
C CYS A 98 0.99 12.09 -18.39
N SER A 99 1.36 13.10 -19.18
CA SER A 99 0.92 13.19 -20.58
C SER A 99 1.54 12.11 -21.49
N MET A 100 2.74 11.62 -21.17
CA MET A 100 3.39 10.55 -21.95
C MET A 100 2.60 9.23 -21.91
N PHE A 101 1.82 8.98 -20.85
CA PHE A 101 1.04 7.76 -20.67
C PHE A 101 -0.43 7.88 -21.09
N ASN A 102 -0.91 9.10 -21.37
CA ASN A 102 -2.32 9.38 -21.67
C ASN A 102 -2.55 9.80 -23.13
N GLN A 103 -1.82 9.21 -24.07
CA GLN A 103 -2.07 9.51 -25.49
C GLN A 103 -3.42 8.93 -25.93
N PRO A 104 -4.28 9.70 -26.63
CA PRO A 104 -5.47 9.15 -27.25
C PRO A 104 -5.03 8.20 -28.38
N VAL A 105 -5.54 6.97 -28.34
CA VAL A 105 -5.44 6.03 -29.46
C VAL A 105 -6.29 6.57 -30.61
N ASP A 106 -5.66 7.12 -31.64
CA ASP A 106 -6.34 7.45 -32.89
C ASP A 106 -6.82 6.14 -33.55
N LEU A 107 -8.14 5.93 -33.50
CA LEU A 107 -8.83 4.94 -34.32
C LEU A 107 -8.99 5.53 -35.72
N SER A 108 -8.08 5.17 -36.62
CA SER A 108 -8.24 5.36 -38.08
C SER A 108 -8.93 4.15 -38.70
#